data_AF-A0A9W4E559-F1
#
_entry.id   AF-A0A9W4E559-F1
#
_cell.length_a   1.000
_cell.length_b   1.000
_cell.length_c   1.000
_cell.angle_alpha   90.00
_cell.angle_beta   90.00
_cell.angle_gamma   90.00
#
_symmetry.space_group_name_H-M   'P 1'
#
loop_
_entity.id
_entity.type
_entity.pdbx_description
1 polymer ?
#
loop_
_entity_poly.entity_id
_entity_poly.type
_entity_poly.pdbx_seq_one_letter_code
_entity_poly.pdbx_strand_id
1 'polypeptide(L)' 'MRTSPRFYRAGTWVPEPTERELAEGLARSRWDAHVLRTALREAAPEARSGRLVNMLAPAADIVDDDRRCLAVSAYI' A
#
# COMPACT_ATOMS: atom_id res chain seq x y z
N MET A 1 12.67 21.68 18.87
CA MET A 1 11.35 21.80 18.24
C MET A 1 11.10 20.53 17.43
N ARG A 2 10.38 19.56 17.99
CA ARG A 2 10.11 18.26 17.33
C ARG A 2 8.69 18.35 16.77
N THR A 3 8.55 18.68 15.49
CA THR A 3 7.27 18.63 14.79
C THR A 3 6.84 17.17 14.73
N SER A 4 6.03 16.75 15.69
CA SER A 4 5.37 15.44 15.62
C SER A 4 4.34 15.55 14.50
N PRO A 5 4.50 14.84 13.37
CA PRO A 5 3.50 14.89 12.31
C PRO A 5 2.18 14.33 12.84
N ARG A 6 1.09 15.05 12.58
CA ARG A 6 -0.26 14.85 13.17
C ARG A 6 -0.98 13.64 12.57
N PHE A 7 -0.30 12.50 12.45
CA PHE A 7 -0.84 11.30 11.82
C PHE A 7 -1.92 10.58 12.64
N TYR A 8 -2.28 11.06 13.83
CA TYR A 8 -3.31 10.43 14.65
C TYR A 8 -4.29 11.49 15.19
N ARG A 9 -5.57 11.32 14.87
CA ARG A 9 -6.69 12.11 15.42
C ARG A 9 -7.61 11.16 16.17
N ALA A 10 -7.77 11.39 17.48
CA ALA A 10 -8.62 10.56 18.35
C ALA A 10 -8.31 9.05 18.31
N GLY A 11 -7.03 8.67 18.18
CA GLY A 11 -6.60 7.27 18.08
C GLY A 11 -6.74 6.65 16.69
N THR A 12 -7.36 7.34 15.74
CA THR A 12 -7.42 6.92 14.34
C THR A 12 -6.23 7.49 13.59
N TRP A 13 -5.53 6.64 12.84
CA TRP A 13 -4.50 7.08 11.92
C TRP A 13 -5.14 7.91 10.79
N VAL A 14 -4.64 9.12 10.57
CA VAL A 14 -5.09 10.02 9.51
C VAL A 14 -3.95 10.12 8.49
N PRO A 15 -4.11 9.54 7.28
CA PRO A 15 -3.13 9.68 6.21
C PRO A 15 -3.01 11.14 5.78
N GLU A 16 -1.81 11.54 5.35
CA GLU A 16 -1.63 12.81 4.66
C GLU A 16 -2.46 12.85 3.36
N PRO A 17 -2.80 14.03 2.82
CA PRO A 17 -3.58 14.14 1.59
C PRO A 17 -3.02 13.29 0.43
N THR A 18 -1.69 13.25 0.28
CA THR A 18 -0.99 12.46 -0.73
C THR A 18 -1.06 10.95 -0.48
N GLU A 19 -1.03 10.51 0.78
CA GLU A 19 -1.26 9.10 1.14
C GLU A 19 -2.72 8.71 0.91
N ARG A 20 -3.66 9.62 1.16
CA ARG A 20 -5.08 9.39 0.92
C ARG A 20 -5.38 9.22 -0.57
N GLU A 21 -4.81 10.06 -1.43
CA GLU A 21 -4.95 9.91 -2.89
C GLU A 21 -4.43 8.56 -3.39
N LEU A 22 -3.28 8.11 -2.87
CA LEU A 22 -2.74 6.78 -3.15
C LEU A 22 -3.72 5.68 -2.70
N ALA A 23 -4.24 5.78 -1.47
CA ALA A 23 -5.21 4.82 -0.93
C ALA A 23 -6.49 4.76 -1.77
N GLU A 24 -7.03 5.91 -2.18
CA GLU A 24 -8.23 6.01 -3.02
C GLU A 24 -8.00 5.48 -4.44
N GLY A 25 -6.79 5.66 -5.00
CA GLY A 25 -6.39 5.07 -6.27
C GLY A 25 -6.31 3.55 -6.20
N LEU A 26 -5.73 3.02 -5.12
CA LEU A 26 -5.64 1.58 -4.86
C LEU A 26 -7.00 0.95 -4.56
N ALA A 27 -7.88 1.64 -3.84
CA ALA A 27 -9.22 1.16 -3.53
C ALA A 27 -10.11 1.00 -4.78
N ARG A 28 -9.87 1.82 -5.82
CA ARG A 28 -10.57 1.73 -7.10
C ARG A 28 -9.94 0.76 -8.09
N SER A 29 -8.71 0.30 -7.81
CA SER A 29 -7.96 -0.59 -8.69
C SER A 29 -8.15 -2.04 -8.27
N ARG A 30 -8.02 -2.97 -9.23
CA ARG A 30 -7.91 -4.39 -8.88
C ARG A 30 -6.55 -4.63 -8.25
N TRP A 31 -6.52 -5.29 -7.11
CA TRP A 31 -5.28 -5.58 -6.40
C TRP A 31 -4.57 -6.73 -7.10
N ASP A 32 -3.46 -6.43 -7.73
CA ASP A 32 -2.47 -7.39 -8.18
C ASP A 32 -1.07 -6.89 -7.84
N ALA A 33 -0.10 -7.80 -7.79
CA ALA A 33 1.25 -7.47 -7.36
C ALA A 33 1.94 -6.46 -8.30
N HIS A 34 1.58 -6.42 -9.58
CA HIS A 34 2.12 -5.44 -10.54
C HIS A 34 1.52 -4.05 -10.32
N VAL A 35 0.20 -3.97 -10.12
CA VAL A 35 -0.52 -2.74 -9.78
C VAL A 35 -0.02 -2.16 -8.45
N LEU A 36 0.17 -3.01 -7.43
CA LEU A 36 0.69 -2.56 -6.13
C LEU A 36 2.13 -2.03 -6.26
N ARG A 37 3.03 -2.79 -6.90
CA ARG A 37 4.43 -2.38 -7.09
C ARG A 37 4.52 -1.09 -7.93
N THR A 38 3.72 -0.96 -8.97
CA THR A 38 3.66 0.24 -9.80
C THR A 38 3.13 1.43 -8.99
N ALA A 39 2.04 1.26 -8.26
CA ALA A 39 1.48 2.33 -7.43
C ALA A 39 2.46 2.79 -6.34
N LEU A 40 3.21 1.88 -5.72
CA LEU A 40 4.24 2.22 -4.73
C LEU A 40 5.45 2.91 -5.37
N ARG A 41 5.83 2.51 -6.59
CA ARG A 41 6.94 3.13 -7.34
C ARG A 41 6.58 4.52 -7.85
N GLU A 42 5.35 4.74 -8.29
CA GLU A 42 4.84 6.01 -8.82
C GLU A 42 4.31 6.94 -7.72
N ALA A 43 4.16 6.44 -6.49
CA ALA A 43 3.75 7.27 -5.35
C ALA A 43 4.66 8.51 -5.22
N ALA A 44 4.06 9.65 -4.88
CA ALA A 44 4.78 10.89 -4.65
C ALA A 44 5.85 10.69 -3.54
N PRO A 45 7.00 11.37 -3.61
CA PRO A 45 8.08 11.24 -2.62
C PRO A 45 7.60 11.39 -1.17
N GLU A 46 6.63 12.28 -0.94
CA GLU A 46 5.99 12.55 0.34
C GLU A 46 5.23 11.31 0.86
N ALA A 47 4.52 10.60 -0.04
CA ALA A 47 3.81 9.37 0.29
C ALA A 47 4.75 8.16 0.48
N ARG A 48 5.91 8.13 -0.20
CA ARG A 48 6.92 7.05 -0.07
C ARG A 48 7.53 6.94 1.32
N SER A 49 7.70 8.08 2.00
CA SER A 49 8.14 8.11 3.40
C SER A 49 7.00 7.90 4.41
N GLY A 50 5.76 7.81 3.91
CA GLY A 50 4.54 7.65 4.68
C GLY A 50 4.35 6.26 5.29
N ARG A 51 3.43 6.17 6.24
CA ARG A 51 3.09 4.91 6.91
C ARG A 51 2.34 3.96 5.98
N LEU A 52 1.58 4.49 5.01
CA LEU A 52 0.80 3.69 4.08
C LEU A 52 1.70 2.79 3.21
N VAL A 53 2.76 3.35 2.63
CA VAL A 53 3.70 2.61 1.77
C VAL A 53 4.42 1.52 2.57
N ASN A 54 4.80 1.81 3.82
CA ASN A 54 5.39 0.81 4.71
C ASN A 54 4.43 -0.34 5.06
N MET A 55 3.12 -0.09 5.17
CA MET A 55 2.13 -1.16 5.36
C MET A 55 1.84 -1.95 4.08
N LEU A 56 1.87 -1.29 2.92
CA LEU A 56 1.52 -1.91 1.64
C LEU A 56 2.67 -2.69 1.00
N ALA A 57 3.93 -2.35 1.31
CA ALA A 57 5.09 -3.08 0.81
C ALA A 57 5.00 -4.61 1.06
N PRO A 58 4.75 -5.10 2.29
CA PRO A 58 4.60 -6.53 2.52
C PRO A 58 3.32 -7.12 1.88
N ALA A 59 2.28 -6.31 1.65
CA ALA A 59 1.07 -6.78 0.97
C ALA A 59 1.33 -7.09 -0.52
N ALA A 60 2.28 -6.41 -1.16
CA ALA A 60 2.68 -6.70 -2.55
C ALA A 60 3.24 -8.12 -2.69
N ASP A 61 3.95 -8.60 -1.68
CA ASP A 61 4.55 -9.93 -1.67
C ASP A 61 3.50 -11.02 -1.42
N ILE A 62 2.48 -10.74 -0.62
CA ILE A 62 1.36 -11.67 -0.35
C ILE A 62 0.47 -11.85 -1.58
N VAL A 63 0.17 -10.76 -2.30
CA VAL A 63 -0.67 -10.80 -3.51
C VAL A 63 0.03 -11.54 -4.66
N ASP A 64 1.37 -11.57 -4.67
CA ASP A 64 2.17 -12.37 -5.61
C ASP A 64 2.08 -13.87 -5.27
N ASP A 65 2.06 -14.22 -3.97
CA ASP A 65 2.03 -15.58 -3.45
C ASP A 65 0.67 -16.28 -3.66
N ASP A 66 -0.45 -15.56 -3.55
CA ASP A 66 -1.80 -16.12 -3.77
C ASP A 66 -1.98 -16.67 -5.20
N ARG A 67 -1.25 -16.12 -6.18
CA ARG A 67 -1.17 -16.70 -7.53
C ARG A 67 -0.33 -17.96 -7.62
N ARG A 68 0.65 -18.15 -6.73
CA ARG A 68 1.46 -19.38 -6.65
C ARG A 68 0.65 -20.50 -5.99
N CYS A 69 -0.21 -20.21 -5.03
CA CYS A 69 -1.10 -21.21 -4.44
C CYS A 69 -2.10 -21.79 -5.46
N LEU A 70 -2.67 -20.96 -6.34
CA LEU A 70 -3.53 -21.44 -7.43
C LEU A 70 -2.75 -22.24 -8.49
N ALA A 71 -1.48 -21.93 -8.74
CA ALA A 71 -0.65 -22.66 -9.69
C ALA A 71 -0.24 -24.05 -9.18
N VAL A 72 -0.06 -24.23 -7.87
CA VAL A 72 0.25 -25.55 -7.28
C VAL A 72 -0.99 -26.47 -7.25
N SER A 73 -2.20 -25.90 -7.17
CA SER A 73 -3.44 -26.69 -7.19
C SER A 73 -3.86 -27.19 -8.58
N ALA A 74 -3.23 -26.71 -9.65
CA ALA A 74 -3.48 -27.19 -11.03
C ALA A 74 -2.55 -28.36 -11.43
N TYR A 75 -1.73 -28.84 -10.50
CA TYR A 75 -0.73 -29.89 -10.72
C TYR A 75 -0.88 -31.07 -9.74
N ILE A 76 -2.09 -31.26 -9.19
CA ILE A 76 -2.47 -32.41 -8.36
C ILE A 76 -3.80 -32.98 -8.87
#